data_AF-A0A432I045-F1
#
_entry.id   AF-A0A432I045-F1
#
_cell.length_a   1.000
_cell.length_b   1.000
_cell.length_c   1.000
_cell.angle_alpha   90.00
_cell.angle_beta   90.00
_cell.angle_gamma   90.00
#
_symmetry.space_group_name_H-M   'P 1'
#
loop_
_entity.id
_entity.type
_entity.pdbx_description
1 polymer ?
#
loop_
_entity_poly.entity_id
_entity_poly.type
_entity_poly.pdbx_seq_one_letter_code
_entity_poly.pdbx_strand_id
1 'polypeptide(L)'
;VFIDNNFSSAEQLATTSMLSIGDLLDGARDVSLIAQLNSWSSREFTNADGEQRTVWGGDLLDPSGRCRVSAWCELPIDVANLPMFVRFDGVRVRSWQGTPDITVDEPEQVSQLEEAPWEMIDAEQHWVEYTLHDLTSSGSKRGIETSGTIVAVRGDCGIIQRCPECRRVLRDGACAEHGDMPGERDLRLRFVLDDGISCASLLLNRESSEALLGKSMEEVVEVFDRDGAETFVNEMREQWFGRHVVMRGRAIVDEQGAMLMADQLELDNTPVQQRSEKVREQWGVIA
;
A
#
# COMPACT_ATOMS: atom_id res chain seq x y z
N VAL A 1 37.34 -10.53 -42.76
CA VAL A 1 36.45 -9.52 -42.17
C VAL A 1 35.70 -10.23 -41.06
N PHE A 2 36.14 -10.05 -39.82
CA PHE A 2 35.42 -10.60 -38.66
C PHE A 2 34.20 -9.72 -38.45
N ILE A 3 33.01 -10.31 -38.56
CA ILE A 3 31.76 -9.66 -38.21
C ILE A 3 31.49 -10.09 -36.77
N ASP A 4 31.72 -9.18 -35.83
CA ASP A 4 31.28 -9.35 -34.44
C ASP A 4 29.75 -9.35 -34.43
N ASN A 5 29.17 -10.52 -34.21
CA ASN A 5 27.72 -10.73 -34.11
C ASN A 5 27.25 -10.62 -32.64
N ASN A 6 27.75 -9.62 -31.90
CA ASN A 6 27.40 -9.41 -30.49
C ASN A 6 26.60 -8.13 -30.25
N PHE A 7 25.72 -7.78 -31.18
CA PHE A 7 24.63 -6.83 -30.91
C PHE A 7 23.43 -7.62 -30.42
N SER A 8 23.07 -7.42 -29.15
CA SER A 8 21.78 -7.81 -28.59
C SER A 8 20.67 -7.33 -29.52
N SER A 9 19.69 -8.18 -29.83
CA SER A 9 18.55 -7.78 -30.67
C SER A 9 17.78 -6.62 -30.02
N ALA A 10 17.06 -5.82 -30.81
CA ALA A 10 16.25 -4.72 -30.28
C ALA A 10 15.24 -5.19 -29.21
N GLU A 11 14.73 -6.42 -29.33
CA GLU A 11 13.89 -7.07 -28.32
C GLU A 11 14.63 -7.39 -27.01
N GLN A 12 15.90 -7.80 -27.09
CA GLN A 12 16.77 -8.02 -25.92
C GLN A 12 17.20 -6.71 -25.23
N LEU A 13 17.36 -5.64 -26.00
CA LEU A 13 17.62 -4.30 -25.46
C LEU A 13 16.37 -3.70 -24.80
N ALA A 14 15.18 -3.93 -25.37
CA ALA A 14 13.90 -3.50 -24.79
C ALA A 14 13.55 -4.24 -23.49
N THR A 15 13.99 -5.50 -23.33
CA THR A 15 13.87 -6.23 -22.05
C THR A 15 14.78 -5.67 -20.96
N THR A 16 15.86 -4.96 -21.32
CA THR A 16 16.80 -4.35 -20.37
C THR A 16 16.28 -3.02 -19.79
N SER A 17 15.20 -2.46 -20.33
CA SER A 17 14.62 -1.16 -19.92
C SER A 17 13.27 -1.26 -19.21
N MET A 18 12.78 -2.47 -18.91
CA MET A 18 11.51 -2.63 -18.20
C MET A 18 11.67 -2.36 -16.71
N LEU A 19 10.72 -1.62 -16.14
CA LEU A 19 10.66 -1.37 -14.70
C LEU A 19 9.87 -2.47 -13.99
N SER A 20 10.21 -2.70 -12.73
CA SER A 20 9.35 -3.44 -11.80
C SER A 20 8.33 -2.51 -11.16
N ILE A 21 7.24 -3.06 -10.60
CA ILE A 21 6.25 -2.27 -9.85
C ILE A 21 6.91 -1.54 -8.66
N GLY A 22 7.87 -2.17 -8.01
CA GLY A 22 8.62 -1.63 -6.89
C GLY A 22 9.46 -0.40 -7.26
N ASP A 23 9.80 -0.23 -8.54
CA ASP A 23 10.62 0.88 -9.04
C ASP A 23 9.79 2.03 -9.63
N LEU A 24 8.45 1.94 -9.59
CA LEU A 24 7.59 2.99 -10.13
C LEU A 24 7.74 4.29 -9.32
N LEU A 25 7.95 5.39 -10.04
CA LEU A 25 8.05 6.74 -9.48
C LEU A 25 6.91 7.61 -9.99
N ASP A 26 6.38 8.47 -9.11
CA ASP A 26 5.31 9.38 -9.49
C ASP A 26 5.73 10.29 -10.66
N GLY A 27 4.81 10.47 -11.61
CA GLY A 27 5.04 11.31 -12.79
C GLY A 27 5.93 10.69 -13.86
N ALA A 28 6.43 9.47 -13.67
CA ALA A 28 7.15 8.74 -14.72
C ALA A 28 6.27 8.57 -15.97
N ARG A 29 6.91 8.60 -17.14
CA ARG A 29 6.29 8.46 -18.46
C ARG A 29 7.12 7.51 -19.30
N ASP A 30 6.51 6.99 -20.35
CA ASP A 30 7.16 6.05 -21.25
C ASP A 30 7.71 4.82 -20.51
N VAL A 31 6.92 4.33 -19.55
CA VAL A 31 7.27 3.18 -18.71
C VAL A 31 6.82 1.92 -19.42
N SER A 32 7.73 0.94 -19.52
CA SER A 32 7.40 -0.41 -19.92
C SER A 32 7.57 -1.36 -18.73
N LEU A 33 6.63 -2.29 -18.56
CA LEU A 33 6.69 -3.32 -17.52
C LEU A 33 5.85 -4.54 -17.91
N ILE A 34 6.08 -5.65 -17.22
CA ILE A 34 5.22 -6.83 -17.25
C ILE A 34 4.59 -7.00 -15.87
N ALA A 35 3.30 -7.30 -15.82
CA ALA A 35 2.60 -7.57 -14.57
C ALA A 35 1.51 -8.63 -14.75
N GLN A 36 1.19 -9.31 -13.66
CA GLN A 36 -0.03 -10.10 -13.53
C GLN A 36 -1.20 -9.14 -13.22
N LEU A 37 -2.18 -9.10 -14.11
CA LEU A 37 -3.46 -8.44 -13.88
C LEU A 37 -4.38 -9.39 -13.11
N ASN A 38 -4.78 -8.97 -11.91
CA ASN A 38 -5.55 -9.82 -10.99
C ASN A 38 -7.03 -9.47 -10.96
N SER A 39 -7.38 -8.20 -11.20
CA SER A 39 -8.74 -7.71 -11.23
C SER A 39 -8.90 -6.71 -12.39
N TRP A 40 -10.07 -6.66 -13.01
CA TRP A 40 -10.40 -5.65 -14.02
C TRP A 40 -11.90 -5.38 -14.04
N SER A 41 -12.28 -4.12 -13.88
CA SER A 41 -13.68 -3.69 -13.86
C SER A 41 -13.82 -2.26 -14.33
N SER A 42 -15.03 -1.86 -14.73
CA SER A 42 -15.35 -0.48 -15.09
C SER A 42 -16.39 0.12 -14.16
N ARG A 43 -16.36 1.45 -14.07
CA ARG A 43 -17.45 2.24 -13.49
C ARG A 43 -17.78 3.40 -14.40
N GLU A 44 -19.06 3.68 -14.56
CA GLU A 44 -19.57 4.85 -15.26
C GLU A 44 -19.86 5.98 -14.27
N PHE A 45 -19.52 7.20 -14.64
CA PHE A 45 -19.86 8.39 -13.87
C PHE A 45 -20.11 9.59 -14.78
N THR A 46 -20.87 10.56 -14.29
CA THR A 46 -21.05 11.85 -14.97
C THR A 46 -19.99 12.82 -14.45
N ASN A 47 -19.19 13.42 -15.35
CA ASN A 47 -18.21 14.42 -14.97
C ASN A 47 -18.88 15.78 -14.65
N ALA A 48 -18.08 16.77 -14.23
CA ALA A 48 -18.57 18.11 -13.91
C ALA A 48 -19.20 18.83 -15.13
N ASP A 49 -18.84 18.41 -16.34
CA ASP A 49 -19.35 18.96 -17.61
C ASP A 49 -20.65 18.29 -18.07
N GLY A 50 -21.17 17.31 -17.31
CA GLY A 50 -22.39 16.56 -17.65
C GLY A 50 -22.17 15.41 -18.64
N GLU A 51 -20.94 15.12 -19.03
CA GLU A 51 -20.59 14.01 -19.90
C GLU A 51 -20.50 12.69 -19.11
N GLN A 52 -21.09 11.63 -19.66
CA GLN A 52 -20.86 10.28 -19.16
C GLN A 52 -19.44 9.84 -19.54
N ARG A 53 -18.67 9.39 -18.55
CA ARG A 53 -17.35 8.81 -18.73
C ARG A 53 -17.26 7.46 -18.04
N THR A 54 -16.53 6.57 -18.68
CA THR A 54 -16.20 5.26 -18.14
C THR A 54 -14.74 5.26 -17.75
N VAL A 55 -14.44 4.77 -16.55
CA VAL A 55 -13.06 4.51 -16.12
C VAL A 55 -12.94 3.04 -15.76
N TRP A 56 -11.92 2.42 -16.32
CA TRP A 56 -11.54 1.05 -16.03
C TRP A 56 -10.46 1.04 -14.94
N GLY A 57 -10.46 -0.01 -14.12
CA GLY A 57 -9.51 -0.16 -13.03
C GLY A 57 -9.26 -1.62 -12.67
N GLY A 58 -8.04 -1.89 -12.23
CA GLY A 58 -7.58 -3.21 -11.82
C GLY A 58 -6.38 -3.15 -10.88
N ASP A 59 -6.04 -4.30 -10.32
CA ASP A 59 -4.85 -4.51 -9.48
C ASP A 59 -3.80 -5.31 -10.25
N LEU A 60 -2.56 -4.82 -10.21
CA LEU A 60 -1.38 -5.43 -10.82
C LEU A 60 -0.44 -5.99 -9.75
N LEU A 61 0.18 -7.13 -10.08
CA LEU A 61 1.15 -7.82 -9.25
C LEU A 61 2.39 -8.17 -10.07
N ASP A 62 3.56 -8.02 -9.48
CA ASP A 62 4.81 -8.60 -9.95
C ASP A 62 5.64 -9.04 -8.72
N PRO A 63 6.78 -9.72 -8.87
CA PRO A 63 7.57 -10.16 -7.72
C PRO A 63 8.05 -9.02 -6.79
N SER A 64 8.10 -7.78 -7.28
CA SER A 64 8.59 -6.60 -6.55
C SER A 64 7.50 -5.85 -5.78
N GLY A 65 6.22 -6.10 -6.07
CA GLY A 65 5.10 -5.54 -5.30
C GLY A 65 3.77 -5.55 -6.03
N ARG A 66 2.92 -4.58 -5.67
CA ARG A 66 1.59 -4.41 -6.26
C ARG A 66 1.24 -2.95 -6.46
N CYS A 67 0.54 -2.63 -7.54
CA CYS A 67 -0.01 -1.29 -7.80
C CYS A 67 -1.38 -1.41 -8.46
N ARG A 68 -2.05 -0.28 -8.68
CA ARG A 68 -3.25 -0.25 -9.52
C ARG A 68 -2.92 0.10 -10.95
N VAL A 69 -3.83 -0.25 -11.83
CA VAL A 69 -3.90 0.23 -13.21
C VAL A 69 -5.25 0.88 -13.45
N SER A 70 -5.26 1.95 -14.23
CA SER A 70 -6.49 2.60 -14.70
C SER A 70 -6.41 2.95 -16.18
N ALA A 71 -7.56 2.95 -16.85
CA ALA A 71 -7.66 3.35 -18.25
C ALA A 71 -8.96 4.13 -18.50
N TRP A 72 -8.89 5.10 -19.42
CA TRP A 72 -10.04 5.87 -19.90
C TRP A 72 -10.60 5.35 -21.23
N CYS A 73 -10.00 4.28 -21.75
CA CYS A 73 -10.40 3.56 -22.95
C CYS A 73 -10.62 2.08 -22.60
N GLU A 74 -11.37 1.38 -23.45
CA GLU A 74 -11.49 -0.07 -23.36
C GLU A 74 -10.18 -0.71 -23.83
N LEU A 75 -9.63 -1.60 -23.00
CA LEU A 75 -8.38 -2.30 -23.27
C LEU A 75 -8.67 -3.71 -23.80
N PRO A 76 -7.73 -4.33 -24.55
CA PRO A 76 -7.88 -5.71 -25.03
C PRO A 76 -7.69 -6.71 -23.90
N ILE A 77 -8.53 -6.67 -22.87
CA ILE A 77 -8.50 -7.52 -21.68
C ILE A 77 -9.80 -8.30 -21.62
N ASP A 78 -9.69 -9.63 -21.61
CA ASP A 78 -10.82 -10.50 -21.35
C ASP A 78 -10.87 -10.87 -19.87
N VAL A 79 -11.88 -10.36 -19.16
CA VAL A 79 -12.07 -10.57 -17.72
C VAL A 79 -12.24 -12.06 -17.39
N ALA A 80 -12.71 -12.89 -18.34
CA ALA A 80 -12.86 -14.33 -18.14
C ALA A 80 -11.53 -15.07 -18.02
N ASN A 81 -10.42 -14.46 -18.47
CA ASN A 81 -9.08 -15.05 -18.45
C ASN A 81 -8.25 -14.58 -17.25
N LEU A 82 -8.81 -13.76 -16.35
CA LEU A 82 -8.11 -13.34 -15.15
C LEU A 82 -7.94 -14.52 -14.17
N PRO A 83 -6.83 -14.56 -13.41
CA PRO A 83 -5.69 -13.65 -13.50
C PRO A 83 -4.78 -13.97 -14.70
N MET A 84 -4.15 -12.95 -15.31
CA MET A 84 -3.37 -13.10 -16.55
C MET A 84 -2.12 -12.22 -16.60
N PHE A 85 -1.15 -12.56 -17.45
CA PHE A 85 0.04 -11.74 -17.68
C PHE A 85 -0.17 -10.73 -18.81
N VAL A 86 0.20 -9.48 -18.52
CA VAL A 86 0.04 -8.35 -19.41
C VAL A 86 1.34 -7.57 -19.48
N ARG A 87 1.76 -7.24 -20.69
CA ARG A 87 2.84 -6.30 -20.95
C ARG A 87 2.24 -4.92 -21.21
N PHE A 88 2.79 -3.94 -20.51
CA PHE A 88 2.49 -2.53 -20.66
C PHE A 88 3.70 -1.85 -21.33
N ASP A 89 3.47 -1.07 -22.37
CA ASP A 89 4.53 -0.33 -23.07
C ASP A 89 4.17 1.14 -23.22
N GLY A 90 5.10 2.01 -22.82
CA GLY A 90 4.94 3.46 -22.95
C GLY A 90 3.90 4.07 -22.02
N VAL A 91 3.48 3.38 -20.95
CA VAL A 91 2.46 3.88 -20.01
C VAL A 91 3.02 4.99 -19.13
N ARG A 92 2.14 5.68 -18.41
CA ARG A 92 2.55 6.69 -17.43
C ARG A 92 2.16 6.30 -16.02
N VAL A 93 2.88 6.84 -15.05
CA VAL A 93 2.66 6.63 -13.64
C VAL A 93 2.06 7.89 -13.03
N ARG A 94 0.98 7.72 -12.28
CA ARG A 94 0.38 8.78 -11.47
C ARG A 94 -0.01 8.24 -10.12
N SER A 95 0.39 8.97 -9.09
CA SER A 95 0.06 8.60 -7.72
C SER A 95 -1.37 8.94 -7.40
N TRP A 96 -2.07 7.96 -6.84
CA TRP A 96 -3.40 8.15 -6.27
C TRP A 96 -3.37 7.77 -4.79
N GLN A 97 -3.83 8.69 -3.92
CA GLN A 97 -3.70 8.54 -2.47
C GLN A 97 -2.27 8.19 -2.02
N GLY A 98 -1.29 8.78 -2.70
CA GLY A 98 0.11 8.69 -2.32
C GLY A 98 0.86 7.48 -2.85
N THR A 99 0.25 6.50 -3.52
CA THR A 99 0.96 5.35 -4.11
C THR A 99 1.05 5.48 -5.64
N PRO A 100 2.21 5.24 -6.27
CA PRO A 100 2.37 5.22 -7.73
C PRO A 100 1.48 4.14 -8.36
N ASP A 101 0.58 4.55 -9.25
CA ASP A 101 -0.30 3.66 -10.01
C ASP A 101 -0.12 3.90 -11.51
N ILE A 102 -0.40 2.86 -12.31
CA ILE A 102 -0.27 2.91 -13.77
C ILE A 102 -1.54 3.54 -14.37
N THR A 103 -1.32 4.41 -15.36
CA THR A 103 -2.38 4.91 -16.24
C THR A 103 -2.07 4.52 -17.68
N VAL A 104 -3.02 3.82 -18.29
CA VAL A 104 -3.01 3.49 -19.71
C VAL A 104 -3.85 4.54 -20.44
N ASP A 105 -3.29 5.13 -21.48
CA ASP A 105 -3.94 6.16 -22.29
C ASP A 105 -4.48 5.56 -23.61
N GLU A 106 -3.76 4.61 -24.21
CA GLU A 106 -4.08 4.00 -25.52
C GLU A 106 -4.12 2.46 -25.44
N PRO A 107 -5.06 1.78 -26.14
CA PRO A 107 -5.15 0.31 -26.12
C PRO A 107 -3.89 -0.41 -26.61
N GLU A 108 -3.14 0.19 -27.54
CA GLU A 108 -1.91 -0.34 -28.12
C GLU A 108 -0.77 -0.47 -27.11
N GLN A 109 -0.87 0.23 -25.98
CA GLN A 109 0.10 0.15 -24.88
C GLN A 109 -0.02 -1.17 -24.09
N VAL A 110 -0.99 -2.02 -24.42
CA VAL A 110 -1.34 -3.21 -23.64
C VAL A 110 -1.37 -4.43 -24.54
N SER A 111 -0.57 -5.43 -24.19
CA SER A 111 -0.54 -6.72 -24.89
C SER A 111 -0.57 -7.88 -23.90
N GLN A 112 -1.36 -8.90 -24.21
CA GLN A 112 -1.44 -10.12 -23.40
C GLN A 112 -0.21 -11.00 -23.67
N LEU A 113 0.32 -11.64 -22.64
CA LEU A 113 1.42 -12.60 -22.77
C LEU A 113 0.90 -14.03 -22.70
N GLU A 114 1.32 -14.87 -23.64
CA GLU A 114 1.02 -16.31 -23.63
C GLU A 114 1.96 -17.08 -22.70
N GLU A 115 3.22 -16.67 -22.62
CA GLU A 115 4.23 -17.27 -21.76
C GLU A 115 4.31 -16.53 -20.42
N ALA A 116 4.18 -17.28 -19.33
CA ALA A 116 4.25 -16.75 -17.98
C ALA A 116 5.71 -16.39 -17.62
N PRO A 117 6.00 -15.13 -17.27
CA PRO A 117 7.35 -14.71 -16.88
C PRO A 117 7.75 -15.18 -15.46
N TRP A 118 6.77 -15.50 -14.62
CA TRP A 118 6.93 -16.07 -13.28
C TRP A 118 5.68 -16.87 -12.89
N GLU A 119 5.74 -17.60 -11.77
CA GLU A 119 4.57 -18.30 -11.22
C GLU A 119 3.48 -17.31 -10.80
N MET A 120 2.21 -17.69 -11.00
CA MET A 120 1.09 -16.83 -10.62
C MET A 120 1.12 -16.50 -9.13
N ILE A 121 1.04 -15.22 -8.85
CA ILE A 121 1.12 -14.65 -7.51
C ILE A 121 -0.27 -14.62 -6.90
N ASP A 122 -0.41 -15.15 -5.68
CA ASP A 122 -1.61 -15.00 -4.86
C ASP A 122 -1.64 -13.59 -4.25
N ALA A 123 -2.61 -12.77 -4.66
CA ALA A 123 -2.76 -11.39 -4.23
C ALA A 123 -2.92 -11.22 -2.71
N GLU A 124 -3.51 -12.21 -2.03
CA GLU A 124 -3.75 -12.14 -0.57
C GLU A 124 -2.46 -12.37 0.23
N GLN A 125 -1.55 -13.17 -0.32
CA GLN A 125 -0.29 -13.57 0.33
C GLN A 125 0.93 -12.80 -0.18
N HIS A 126 0.77 -11.94 -1.19
CA HIS A 126 1.90 -11.27 -1.84
C HIS A 126 2.38 -10.02 -1.12
N TRP A 127 3.21 -10.19 -0.09
CA TRP A 127 3.83 -9.10 0.64
C TRP A 127 5.34 -9.08 0.43
N VAL A 128 5.85 -7.93 -0.01
CA VAL A 128 7.28 -7.75 -0.26
C VAL A 128 7.92 -7.13 0.98
N GLU A 129 8.91 -7.82 1.54
CA GLU A 129 9.62 -7.39 2.74
C GLU A 129 10.51 -6.18 2.42
N TYR A 130 10.34 -5.09 3.18
CA TYR A 130 11.21 -3.92 3.17
C TYR A 130 11.60 -3.56 4.60
N THR A 131 12.85 -3.10 4.78
CA THR A 131 13.19 -2.44 6.04
C THR A 131 12.43 -1.11 6.15
N LEU A 132 12.18 -0.66 7.37
CA LEU A 132 11.51 0.63 7.55
C LEU A 132 12.37 1.77 7.00
N HIS A 133 13.69 1.65 7.14
CA HIS A 133 14.64 2.57 6.49
C HIS A 133 14.48 2.62 4.97
N ASP A 134 14.42 1.49 4.27
CA ASP A 134 14.25 1.46 2.82
C ASP A 134 12.93 2.14 2.42
N LEU A 135 11.85 1.91 3.16
CA LEU A 135 10.57 2.56 2.91
C LEU A 135 10.64 4.07 3.13
N THR A 136 11.32 4.53 4.17
CA THR A 136 11.44 5.98 4.45
C THR A 136 12.36 6.72 3.49
N SER A 137 13.30 6.01 2.88
CA SER A 137 14.29 6.56 1.93
C SER A 137 13.92 6.34 0.46
N SER A 138 12.94 5.47 0.20
CA SER A 138 12.35 5.26 -1.13
C SER A 138 10.98 5.95 -1.24
N GLY A 139 10.41 5.94 -2.45
CA GLY A 139 9.05 6.43 -2.68
C GLY A 139 7.99 5.52 -2.05
N SER A 140 6.75 6.00 -2.05
CA SER A 140 5.59 5.24 -1.59
C SER A 140 5.41 3.89 -2.30
N LYS A 141 4.97 2.87 -1.56
CA LYS A 141 4.78 1.49 -2.05
C LYS A 141 3.52 0.85 -1.47
N ARG A 142 2.97 -0.15 -2.14
CA ARG A 142 1.84 -0.96 -1.67
C ARG A 142 2.22 -2.45 -1.72
N GLY A 143 1.61 -3.23 -0.84
CA GLY A 143 1.89 -4.66 -0.73
C GLY A 143 3.19 -4.91 -0.01
N ILE A 144 3.51 -4.07 0.97
CA ILE A 144 4.74 -4.17 1.73
C ILE A 144 4.50 -4.96 3.02
N GLU A 145 5.52 -5.68 3.45
CA GLU A 145 5.70 -6.15 4.81
C GLU A 145 6.89 -5.42 5.43
N THR A 146 6.72 -4.88 6.63
CA THR A 146 7.82 -4.29 7.38
C THR A 146 7.67 -4.59 8.86
N SER A 147 8.75 -4.48 9.62
CA SER A 147 8.75 -4.76 11.06
C SER A 147 9.46 -3.68 11.85
N GLY A 148 9.12 -3.58 13.12
CA GLY A 148 9.76 -2.64 14.04
C GLY A 148 9.12 -2.67 15.42
N THR A 149 9.60 -1.79 16.29
CA THR A 149 9.09 -1.61 17.65
C THR A 149 8.10 -0.46 17.72
N ILE A 150 6.97 -0.65 18.39
CA ILE A 150 6.05 0.45 18.69
C ILE A 150 6.66 1.32 19.79
N VAL A 151 7.12 2.51 19.43
CA VAL A 151 7.77 3.47 20.36
C VAL A 151 6.84 4.59 20.81
N ALA A 152 5.64 4.70 20.25
CA ALA A 152 4.60 5.58 20.76
C ALA A 152 3.20 5.07 20.40
N VAL A 153 2.26 5.26 21.34
CA VAL A 153 0.82 5.14 21.10
C VAL A 153 0.24 6.55 21.15
N ARG A 154 -0.42 6.98 20.08
CA ARG A 154 -0.96 8.34 20.00
C ARG A 154 -2.22 8.48 20.86
N GLY A 155 -2.42 9.68 21.39
CA GLY A 155 -3.57 9.99 22.25
C GLY A 155 -4.91 10.03 21.52
N ASP A 156 -4.90 10.01 20.18
CA ASP A 156 -6.09 9.96 19.34
C ASP A 156 -6.39 8.53 18.82
N CYS A 157 -5.93 7.50 19.54
CA CYS A 157 -6.38 6.12 19.35
C CYS A 157 -7.80 5.93 19.88
N GLY A 158 -8.60 5.14 19.15
CA GLY A 158 -9.96 4.77 19.55
C GLY A 158 -11.01 5.47 18.70
N ILE A 159 -12.09 5.89 19.34
CA ILE A 159 -13.24 6.48 18.65
C ILE A 159 -12.97 7.96 18.37
N ILE A 160 -13.05 8.32 17.09
CA ILE A 160 -12.97 9.67 16.57
C ILE A 160 -14.31 10.07 15.94
N GLN A 161 -14.50 11.38 15.71
CA GLN A 161 -15.64 11.90 14.97
C GLN A 161 -15.18 12.47 13.64
N ARG A 162 -15.94 12.20 12.57
CA ARG A 162 -15.67 12.71 11.23
C ARG A 162 -16.80 13.59 10.73
N CYS A 163 -16.42 14.59 9.94
CA CYS A 163 -17.36 15.40 9.19
C CYS A 163 -18.11 14.51 8.18
N PRO A 164 -19.45 14.53 8.16
CA PRO A 164 -20.24 13.72 7.22
C PRO A 164 -20.05 14.16 5.77
N GLU A 165 -19.60 15.40 5.52
CA GLU A 165 -19.40 15.92 4.15
C GLU A 165 -18.01 15.56 3.59
N CYS A 166 -16.95 15.79 4.36
CA CYS A 166 -15.56 15.64 3.85
C CYS A 166 -14.75 14.55 4.53
N ARG A 167 -15.32 13.84 5.52
CA ARG A 167 -14.70 12.75 6.29
C ARG A 167 -13.45 13.14 7.09
N ARG A 168 -13.10 14.42 7.17
CA ARG A 168 -12.03 14.92 8.04
C ARG A 168 -12.42 14.79 9.52
N VAL A 169 -11.43 14.59 10.37
CA VAL A 169 -11.63 14.47 11.82
C VAL A 169 -12.11 15.81 12.38
N LEU A 170 -13.17 15.77 13.20
CA LEU A 170 -13.68 16.92 13.92
C LEU A 170 -12.84 17.20 15.17
N ARG A 171 -12.74 18.48 15.53
CA ARG A 171 -12.15 18.93 16.80
C ARG A 171 -13.19 19.76 17.53
N ASP A 172 -13.51 19.37 18.76
CA ASP A 172 -14.53 20.02 19.59
C ASP A 172 -15.88 20.22 18.86
N GLY A 173 -16.27 19.23 18.05
CA GLY A 173 -17.52 19.26 17.25
C GLY A 173 -17.44 20.02 15.93
N ALA A 174 -16.30 20.65 15.61
CA ALA A 174 -16.13 21.46 14.42
C ALA A 174 -15.18 20.83 13.39
N CYS A 175 -15.57 20.92 12.12
CA CYS A 175 -14.77 20.64 10.94
C CYS A 175 -14.01 21.90 10.52
N ALA A 176 -12.74 21.76 10.15
CA ALA A 176 -11.93 22.89 9.67
C ALA A 176 -12.49 23.56 8.41
N GLU A 177 -13.29 22.86 7.60
CA GLU A 177 -13.85 23.39 6.34
C GLU A 177 -15.33 23.72 6.43
N HIS A 178 -16.11 22.92 7.15
CA HIS A 178 -17.58 22.98 7.15
C HIS A 178 -18.16 23.54 8.46
N GLY A 179 -17.30 23.94 9.42
CA GLY A 179 -17.73 24.46 10.72
C GLY A 179 -18.35 23.38 11.61
N ASP A 180 -19.34 23.76 12.43
CA ASP A 180 -20.01 22.85 13.35
C ASP A 180 -20.80 21.79 12.59
N MET A 181 -20.47 20.52 12.81
CA MET A 181 -21.05 19.39 12.09
C MET A 181 -21.44 18.27 13.05
N PRO A 182 -22.56 17.56 12.80
CA PRO A 182 -22.87 16.34 13.54
C PRO A 182 -21.84 15.26 13.17
N GLY A 183 -20.96 14.93 14.10
CA GLY A 183 -19.85 14.02 13.86
C GLY A 183 -20.27 12.56 13.73
N GLU A 184 -19.85 11.92 12.64
CA GLU A 184 -19.98 10.47 12.46
C GLU A 184 -18.84 9.75 13.19
N ARG A 185 -19.18 8.78 14.04
CA ARG A 185 -18.17 7.99 14.76
C ARG A 185 -17.37 7.14 13.77
N ASP A 186 -16.08 7.04 14.03
CA ASP A 186 -15.16 6.15 13.32
C ASP A 186 -14.10 5.61 14.30
N LEU A 187 -13.51 4.45 13.98
CA LEU A 187 -12.46 3.84 14.78
C LEU A 187 -11.11 3.94 14.05
N ARG A 188 -10.07 4.28 14.81
CA ARG A 188 -8.71 4.38 14.29
C ARG A 188 -7.68 4.14 15.37
N LEU A 189 -6.65 3.37 15.05
CA LEU A 189 -5.47 3.24 15.91
C LEU A 189 -4.26 3.89 15.27
N ARG A 190 -3.42 4.51 16.10
CA ARG A 190 -2.24 5.27 15.69
C ARG A 190 -1.04 4.99 16.57
N PHE A 191 0.01 4.51 15.93
CA PHE A 191 1.26 4.17 16.56
C PHE A 191 2.42 4.92 15.88
N VAL A 192 3.61 4.81 16.47
CA VAL A 192 4.87 5.13 15.81
C VAL A 192 5.71 3.86 15.83
N LEU A 193 6.12 3.42 14.64
CA LEU A 193 6.98 2.27 14.44
C LEU A 193 8.42 2.76 14.27
N ASP A 194 9.38 2.05 14.85
CA ASP A 194 10.81 2.38 14.81
C ASP A 194 11.63 1.09 14.65
N ASP A 195 12.58 1.08 13.71
CA ASP A 195 13.48 -0.05 13.46
C ASP A 195 14.90 0.17 14.02
N GLY A 196 15.11 1.24 14.79
CA GLY A 196 16.41 1.69 15.30
C GLY A 196 17.21 2.57 14.33
N ILE A 197 16.78 2.71 13.08
CA ILE A 197 17.39 3.58 12.07
C ILE A 197 16.42 4.70 11.68
N SER A 198 15.17 4.35 11.44
CA SER A 198 14.11 5.24 10.96
C SER A 198 12.83 5.02 11.76
N CYS A 199 11.97 6.04 11.77
CA CYS A 199 10.67 5.99 12.41
C CYS A 199 9.56 6.40 11.42
N ALA A 200 8.39 5.78 11.53
CA ALA A 200 7.24 6.10 10.71
C ALA A 200 5.94 6.13 11.52
N SER A 201 4.99 6.96 11.08
CA SER A 201 3.65 6.94 11.65
C SER A 201 2.91 5.70 11.15
N LEU A 202 2.35 4.91 12.06
CA LEU A 202 1.55 3.73 11.74
C LEU A 202 0.07 3.99 12.00
N LEU A 203 -0.76 3.74 11.00
CA LEU A 203 -2.19 4.01 10.99
C LEU A 203 -2.98 2.74 10.65
N LEU A 204 -3.94 2.39 11.50
CA LEU A 204 -4.94 1.37 11.21
C LEU A 204 -6.29 2.07 11.02
N ASN A 205 -6.97 1.74 9.92
CA ASN A 205 -8.34 2.19 9.69
C ASN A 205 -9.32 1.41 10.59
N ARG A 206 -10.63 1.61 10.42
CA ARG A 206 -11.65 0.89 11.17
C ARG A 206 -11.49 -0.63 11.10
N GLU A 207 -11.51 -1.18 9.89
CA GLU A 207 -11.47 -2.62 9.65
C GLU A 207 -10.22 -3.27 10.27
N SER A 208 -9.04 -2.71 10.00
CA SER A 208 -7.79 -3.21 10.56
C SER A 208 -7.70 -3.01 12.08
N SER A 209 -8.33 -1.97 12.62
CA SER A 209 -8.41 -1.77 14.08
C SER A 209 -9.34 -2.80 14.74
N GLU A 210 -10.50 -3.09 14.15
CA GLU A 210 -11.41 -4.13 14.63
C GLU A 210 -10.74 -5.50 14.62
N ALA A 211 -10.03 -5.82 13.52
CA ALA A 211 -9.25 -7.05 13.38
C ALA A 211 -8.15 -7.15 14.44
N LEU A 212 -7.41 -6.07 14.69
CA LEU A 212 -6.34 -6.03 15.70
C LEU A 212 -6.88 -6.21 17.12
N LEU A 213 -8.02 -5.59 17.42
CA LEU A 213 -8.64 -5.62 18.75
C LEU A 213 -9.45 -6.90 18.99
N GLY A 214 -9.85 -7.60 17.93
CA GLY A 214 -10.81 -8.70 18.00
C GLY A 214 -12.19 -8.25 18.49
N LYS A 215 -12.57 -6.99 18.19
CA LYS A 215 -13.82 -6.35 18.64
C LYS A 215 -14.43 -5.52 17.52
N SER A 216 -15.75 -5.51 17.42
CA SER A 216 -16.45 -4.62 16.49
C SER A 216 -16.41 -3.17 16.96
N MET A 217 -16.65 -2.24 16.04
CA MET A 217 -16.75 -0.81 16.32
C MET A 217 -17.77 -0.52 17.42
N GLU A 218 -18.91 -1.22 17.42
CA GLU A 218 -19.94 -1.09 18.45
C GLU A 218 -19.43 -1.49 19.83
N GLU A 219 -18.73 -2.63 19.93
CA GLU A 219 -18.14 -3.09 21.20
C GLU A 219 -17.05 -2.13 21.70
N VAL A 220 -16.24 -1.59 20.79
CA VAL A 220 -15.23 -0.58 21.14
C VAL A 220 -15.91 0.71 21.61
N VAL A 221 -16.99 1.13 20.96
CA VAL A 221 -17.81 2.27 21.37
C VAL A 221 -18.37 2.09 22.77
N GLU A 222 -18.89 0.91 23.12
CA GLU A 222 -19.43 0.64 24.45
C GLU A 222 -18.36 0.77 25.54
N VAL A 223 -17.16 0.23 25.31
CA VAL A 223 -16.02 0.37 26.23
C VAL A 223 -15.60 1.83 26.33
N PHE A 224 -15.52 2.53 25.19
CA PHE A 224 -15.08 3.92 25.13
C PHE A 224 -16.05 4.86 25.84
N ASP A 225 -17.36 4.69 25.67
CA ASP A 225 -18.39 5.49 26.34
C ASP A 225 -18.48 5.20 27.84
N ARG A 226 -18.16 3.97 28.28
CA ARG A 226 -18.16 3.57 29.69
C ARG A 226 -16.91 4.03 30.45
N ASP A 227 -15.73 3.78 29.87
CA ASP A 227 -14.45 3.89 30.57
C ASP A 227 -13.67 5.17 30.17
N GLY A 228 -14.07 5.82 29.07
CA GLY A 228 -13.49 7.06 28.56
C GLY A 228 -12.26 6.87 27.66
N ALA A 229 -11.97 7.92 26.89
CA ALA A 229 -10.89 7.92 25.90
C ALA A 229 -9.50 7.67 26.49
N GLU A 230 -9.20 8.27 27.65
CA GLU A 230 -7.88 8.15 28.27
C GLU A 230 -7.60 6.71 28.73
N THR A 231 -8.61 6.03 29.28
CA THR A 231 -8.52 4.63 29.69
C THR A 231 -8.22 3.75 28.48
N PHE A 232 -8.96 3.92 27.38
CA PHE A 232 -8.72 3.18 26.14
C PHE A 232 -7.30 3.37 25.61
N VAL A 233 -6.80 4.61 25.58
CA VAL A 233 -5.43 4.90 25.14
C VAL A 233 -4.39 4.25 26.08
N ASN A 234 -4.64 4.20 27.39
CA ASN A 234 -3.75 3.54 28.34
C ASN A 234 -3.74 2.02 28.16
N GLU A 235 -4.89 1.39 27.90
CA GLU A 235 -4.93 -0.04 27.54
C GLU A 235 -4.11 -0.33 26.28
N MET A 236 -4.23 0.53 25.26
CA MET A 236 -3.42 0.40 24.05
C MET A 236 -1.91 0.56 24.33
N ARG A 237 -1.53 1.45 25.25
CA ARG A 237 -0.13 1.58 25.69
C ARG A 237 0.35 0.32 26.40
N GLU A 238 -0.41 -0.21 27.34
CA GLU A 238 -0.02 -1.41 28.09
C GLU A 238 0.15 -2.63 27.19
N GLN A 239 -0.69 -2.77 26.16
CA GLN A 239 -0.64 -3.88 25.23
C GLN A 239 0.49 -3.74 24.20
N TRP A 240 0.61 -2.57 23.57
CA TRP A 240 1.39 -2.41 22.35
C TRP A 240 2.72 -1.65 22.51
N PHE A 241 2.85 -0.79 23.52
CA PHE A 241 4.09 -0.02 23.69
C PHE A 241 5.29 -0.94 23.95
N GLY A 242 6.39 -0.72 23.23
CA GLY A 242 7.61 -1.51 23.32
C GLY A 242 7.50 -2.91 22.71
N ARG A 243 6.40 -3.26 22.04
CA ARG A 243 6.26 -4.53 21.33
C ARG A 243 6.87 -4.44 19.94
N HIS A 244 7.57 -5.50 19.54
CA HIS A 244 7.98 -5.70 18.17
C HIS A 244 6.80 -6.25 17.36
N VAL A 245 6.53 -5.67 16.21
CA VAL A 245 5.38 -5.99 15.37
C VAL A 245 5.79 -6.14 13.92
N VAL A 246 5.02 -6.94 13.18
CA VAL A 246 5.05 -7.02 11.72
C VAL A 246 3.79 -6.36 11.19
N MET A 247 3.95 -5.48 10.21
CA MET A 247 2.90 -4.72 9.57
C MET A 247 2.86 -5.04 8.09
N ARG A 248 1.66 -5.30 7.57
CA ARG A 248 1.39 -5.46 6.15
C ARG A 248 0.45 -4.38 5.66
N GLY A 249 0.74 -3.79 4.51
CA GLY A 249 -0.14 -2.79 3.90
C GLY A 249 0.58 -1.93 2.87
N ARG A 250 0.57 -0.62 3.07
CA ARG A 250 1.23 0.36 2.20
C ARG A 250 2.01 1.41 2.97
N ALA A 251 3.09 1.89 2.37
CA ALA A 251 3.83 3.07 2.79
C ALA A 251 3.49 4.25 1.87
N ILE A 252 3.17 5.39 2.48
CA ILE A 252 3.02 6.67 1.82
C ILE A 252 4.15 7.56 2.32
N VAL A 253 4.99 8.02 1.41
CA VAL A 253 6.16 8.85 1.71
C VAL A 253 5.99 10.16 0.99
N ASP A 254 6.00 11.24 1.75
CA ASP A 254 5.93 12.61 1.24
C ASP A 254 6.92 13.51 1.99
N GLU A 255 6.83 14.82 1.78
CA GLU A 255 7.70 15.81 2.43
C GLU A 255 7.59 15.82 3.97
N GLN A 256 6.53 15.25 4.54
CA GLN A 256 6.30 15.15 5.99
C GLN A 256 6.85 13.84 6.59
N GLY A 257 7.35 12.93 5.75
CA GLY A 257 7.94 11.65 6.14
C GLY A 257 7.10 10.44 5.74
N ALA A 258 7.42 9.29 6.33
CA ALA A 258 6.74 8.04 6.03
C ALA A 258 5.50 7.81 6.92
N MET A 259 4.40 7.47 6.27
CA MET A 259 3.16 6.99 6.88
C MET A 259 2.84 5.58 6.40
N LEU A 260 2.81 4.65 7.34
CA LEU A 260 2.40 3.26 7.16
C LEU A 260 0.89 3.16 7.36
N MET A 261 0.17 2.75 6.32
CA MET A 261 -1.24 2.35 6.43
C MET A 261 -1.31 0.84 6.47
N ALA A 262 -1.62 0.30 7.64
CA ALA A 262 -1.65 -1.13 7.87
C ALA A 262 -3.02 -1.71 7.55
N ASP A 263 -3.00 -2.75 6.73
CA ASP A 263 -4.12 -3.66 6.52
C ASP A 263 -4.11 -4.73 7.61
N GLN A 264 -2.91 -5.20 8.00
CA GLN A 264 -2.68 -6.13 9.10
C GLN A 264 -1.54 -5.66 10.00
N LEU A 265 -1.68 -5.90 11.31
CA LEU A 265 -0.64 -5.70 12.30
C LEU A 265 -0.62 -6.88 13.25
N GLU A 266 0.54 -7.50 13.43
CA GLU A 266 0.71 -8.67 14.27
C GLU A 266 1.91 -8.51 15.19
N LEU A 267 1.85 -9.15 16.36
CA LEU A 267 3.05 -9.28 17.19
C LEU A 267 4.07 -10.13 16.45
N ASP A 268 5.29 -9.63 16.37
CA ASP A 268 6.38 -10.41 15.84
C ASP A 268 6.74 -11.50 16.88
N ASN A 269 6.37 -12.73 16.55
CA ASN A 269 6.66 -13.93 17.35
C ASN A 269 7.87 -14.72 16.82
N THR A 270 8.65 -14.17 15.88
CA THR A 270 9.87 -14.81 15.38
C THR A 270 10.81 -15.10 16.55
N PRO A 271 11.25 -16.36 16.73
CA PRO A 271 12.16 -16.74 17.79
C PRO A 271 13.46 -15.92 17.77
N VAL A 272 13.98 -15.60 18.96
CA VAL A 272 15.20 -14.79 19.12
C VAL A 272 16.39 -15.39 18.34
N GLN A 273 16.47 -16.71 18.27
CA GLN A 273 17.50 -17.42 17.50
C GLN A 273 17.42 -17.09 16.01
N GLN A 274 16.23 -17.14 15.41
CA GLN A 274 16.04 -16.82 14.00
C GLN A 274 16.31 -15.34 13.72
N ARG A 275 15.88 -14.43 14.61
CA ARG A 275 16.23 -13.00 14.48
C ARG A 275 17.74 -12.78 14.52
N SER A 276 18.42 -13.45 15.44
CA SER A 276 19.89 -13.40 15.55
C SER A 276 20.57 -13.91 14.28
N GLU A 277 20.10 -15.02 13.72
CA GLU A 277 20.61 -15.57 12.45
C GLU A 277 20.43 -14.59 11.28
N LYS A 278 19.22 -14.01 11.09
CA LYS A 278 18.98 -12.99 10.06
C LYS A 278 19.94 -11.81 10.17
N VAL A 279 20.13 -11.27 11.37
CA VAL A 279 21.06 -10.14 11.61
C VAL A 279 22.50 -10.54 11.30
N ARG A 280 22.92 -11.74 11.71
CA ARG A 280 24.27 -12.25 11.44
C ARG A 280 24.53 -12.44 9.96
N GLU A 281 23.55 -12.97 9.23
CA GLU A 281 23.63 -13.12 7.77
C GLU A 281 23.74 -11.75 7.09
N GLN A 282 22.87 -10.80 7.46
CA GLN A 282 22.91 -9.44 6.93
C GLN A 282 24.26 -8.75 7.17
N TRP A 283 24.90 -9.00 8.32
CA TRP A 283 26.20 -8.41 8.68
C TRP A 283 27.39 -9.25 8.22
N GLY A 284 27.16 -10.40 7.57
CA GLY A 284 28.21 -11.31 7.12
C GLY A 284 29.01 -11.98 8.24
N VAL A 285 28.47 -12.07 9.46
CA VAL A 285 29.14 -12.62 10.65
C VAL A 285 28.91 -14.13 10.75
N ILE A 286 29.71 -14.89 10.02
CA ILE A 286 29.74 -16.36 10.08
C ILE A 286 30.42 -16.81 11.39
N ALA A 287 29.85 -17.83 12.06
CA ALA A 287 30.45 -18.44 13.26
C ALA A 287 31.65 -19.32 12.90
#